data_AF-A0A2V2V7R6-F1
#
_entry.id   AF-A0A2V2V7R6-F1
#
_cell.length_a   1.000
_cell.length_b   1.000
_cell.length_c   1.000
_cell.angle_alpha   90.00
_cell.angle_beta   90.00
_cell.angle_gamma   90.00
#
_symmetry.space_group_name_H-M   'P 1'
#
loop_
_entity.id
_entity.type
_entity.pdbx_description
1 polymer ?
#
loop_
_entity_poly.entity_id
_entity_poly.type
_entity_poly.pdbx_seq_one_letter_code
_entity_poly.pdbx_strand_id
1 'polypeptide(L)'
;MSIHGAITFFLDQDPGAIGVSALSCLASSLNEPGVAHSLVEQHRPACKEVLSRLVAVANDAGKNPNARILALESLYGISNVPDVRFRTGDLLDAVQKLNESFEEFLETQSTGNGDAQLEMLTVLLFRCSDYMRLKAGDLLRQLYNNDDARLVSTLQMIMKKRSLEWNIVHACVRCMYELTTPVTYFTAPDENLPIETTKVTAFQEKITTILIHFSEGKALQELFAELGARWAIAVGEERLEQILEGQSPVKDSVCDGVAMRFLGLFRYLAVMLLNLADFCERMDLVRGYQRSFITQHQSFLGDTVIPFLSLTLLCWEASCDTTLESQNNPFMYVAISVLRLLRFALYRPSQALQESLALSLRSLTRHVHRLESLLCKEYVGMLVIVLTVEVLCNVNAVNMEPLTADFTALVNLISADTNPLRPGAHFTVAQAFTYCLSNETSMYCAPDNESVSLLRQRLRFEDAEMANEATRVVQALEEQLGMLQTLMMELAVGQLIGDLSLFASYATGSIPSGQAPPVKTGACDTKQVPEKAKKKTKHPAKYVCMLTRKLMREPVVLRNGHHFELDALQEVVDRVGHVDPLTGEAFDEEIEVDMGLQQDIARYRIKMAARGDNEAAGQEFQMGT
;
A
#
# COMPACT_ATOMS: atom_id res chain seq x y z
N MET A 1 -43.31 10.48 15.37
CA MET A 1 -43.70 9.10 15.71
C MET A 1 -43.42 8.90 17.20
N SER A 2 -44.01 7.89 17.85
CA SER A 2 -43.67 7.56 19.25
C SER A 2 -42.37 6.75 19.30
N ILE A 3 -41.54 7.00 20.32
CA ILE A 3 -40.33 6.21 20.58
C ILE A 3 -40.74 4.75 20.85
N HIS A 4 -39.94 3.80 20.36
CA HIS A 4 -40.17 2.36 20.55
C HIS A 4 -40.26 2.00 22.04
N GLY A 5 -41.22 1.17 22.44
CA GLY A 5 -41.52 0.88 23.84
C GLY A 5 -40.33 0.36 24.65
N ALA A 6 -39.46 -0.46 24.04
CA ALA A 6 -38.24 -0.96 24.68
C ALA A 6 -37.21 0.14 24.97
N ILE A 7 -37.11 1.15 24.09
CA ILE A 7 -36.22 2.31 24.27
C ILE A 7 -36.76 3.18 25.41
N THR A 8 -38.07 3.44 25.40
CA THR A 8 -38.73 4.19 26.48
C THR A 8 -38.56 3.48 27.83
N PHE A 9 -38.79 2.17 27.89
CA PHE A 9 -38.57 1.37 29.09
C PHE A 9 -37.12 1.47 29.60
N PHE A 10 -36.13 1.41 28.70
CA PHE A 10 -34.72 1.58 29.06
C PHE A 10 -34.40 2.98 29.61
N LEU A 11 -34.98 4.03 29.01
CA LEU A 11 -34.83 5.42 29.45
C LEU A 11 -35.56 5.73 30.77
N ASP A 12 -36.61 4.98 31.09
CA ASP A 12 -37.37 5.15 32.34
C ASP A 12 -36.72 4.44 33.53
N GLN A 13 -35.78 3.50 33.30
CA GLN A 13 -35.04 2.86 34.39
C GLN A 13 -34.06 3.82 35.07
N ASP A 14 -33.90 3.66 36.38
CA ASP A 14 -32.83 4.30 37.14
C ASP A 14 -31.46 3.75 36.65
N PRO A 15 -30.46 4.61 36.31
CA PRO A 15 -29.17 4.16 35.79
C PRO A 15 -28.47 3.07 36.64
N GLY A 16 -28.61 3.15 37.97
CA GLY A 16 -28.08 2.14 38.89
C GLY A 16 -28.79 0.78 38.79
N ALA A 17 -30.05 0.75 38.37
CA ALA A 17 -30.88 -0.45 38.28
C ALA A 17 -30.86 -1.13 36.90
N ILE A 18 -30.23 -0.51 35.89
CA ILE A 18 -30.12 -1.10 34.55
C ILE A 18 -29.44 -2.47 34.63
N GLY A 19 -30.20 -3.51 34.30
CA GLY A 19 -29.79 -4.91 34.35
C GLY A 19 -29.81 -5.59 32.98
N VAL A 20 -29.39 -6.86 32.96
CA VAL A 20 -29.25 -7.69 31.76
C VAL A 20 -30.55 -7.78 30.95
N SER A 21 -31.71 -7.89 31.60
CA SER A 21 -33.01 -8.01 30.93
C SER A 21 -33.39 -6.75 30.13
N ALA A 22 -33.15 -5.57 30.70
CA ALA A 22 -33.42 -4.30 30.04
C ALA A 22 -32.50 -4.10 28.82
N LEU A 23 -31.21 -4.42 28.97
CA LEU A 23 -30.23 -4.31 27.89
C LEU A 23 -30.46 -5.34 26.78
N SER A 24 -30.85 -6.57 27.12
CA SER A 24 -31.20 -7.59 26.13
C SER A 24 -32.43 -7.18 25.30
N CYS A 25 -33.45 -6.60 25.95
CA CYS A 25 -34.61 -6.06 25.25
C CYS A 25 -34.23 -4.89 24.34
N LEU A 26 -33.38 -3.97 24.82
CA LEU A 26 -32.86 -2.86 24.01
C LEU A 26 -32.07 -3.37 22.80
N ALA A 27 -31.10 -4.26 23.01
CA ALA A 27 -30.26 -4.81 21.94
C ALA A 27 -31.09 -5.53 20.87
N SER A 28 -32.08 -6.33 21.29
CA SER A 28 -33.04 -6.97 20.36
C SER A 28 -33.82 -5.93 19.56
N SER A 29 -34.35 -4.89 20.21
CA SER A 29 -35.15 -3.88 19.52
C SER A 29 -34.33 -2.96 18.61
N LEU A 30 -33.06 -2.71 18.90
CA LEU A 30 -32.19 -1.95 18.00
C LEU A 30 -31.90 -2.71 16.69
N ASN A 31 -31.98 -4.04 16.71
CA ASN A 31 -31.84 -4.89 15.52
C ASN A 31 -33.14 -5.00 14.69
N GLU A 32 -34.27 -4.49 15.20
CA GLU A 32 -35.52 -4.49 14.45
C GLU A 32 -35.46 -3.47 13.29
N PRO A 33 -35.99 -3.81 12.09
CA PRO A 33 -35.93 -2.93 10.93
C PRO A 33 -36.50 -1.53 11.19
N GLY A 34 -35.67 -0.50 11.01
CA GLY A 34 -36.07 0.90 11.11
C GLY A 34 -36.11 1.49 12.52
N VAL A 35 -36.00 0.69 13.59
CA VAL A 35 -36.05 1.20 14.98
C VAL A 35 -34.84 2.07 15.31
N ALA A 36 -33.62 1.57 15.08
CA ALA A 36 -32.40 2.34 15.30
C ALA A 36 -32.34 3.59 14.40
N HIS A 37 -32.77 3.46 13.15
CA HIS A 37 -32.82 4.59 12.21
C HIS A 37 -33.78 5.68 12.68
N SER A 38 -34.99 5.30 13.14
CA SER A 38 -35.96 6.23 13.73
C SER A 38 -35.41 6.91 14.99
N LEU A 39 -34.70 6.16 15.85
CA LEU A 39 -34.07 6.72 17.05
C LEU A 39 -33.03 7.80 16.70
N VAL A 40 -32.18 7.56 15.70
CA VAL A 40 -31.12 8.49 15.27
C VAL A 40 -31.69 9.72 14.55
N GLU A 41 -32.57 9.51 13.57
CA GLU A 41 -33.08 10.59 12.71
C GLU A 41 -34.20 11.41 13.37
N GLN A 42 -35.15 10.75 14.05
CA GLN A 42 -36.36 11.41 14.56
C GLN A 42 -36.28 11.75 16.05
N HIS A 43 -35.42 11.05 16.80
CA HIS A 43 -35.36 11.15 18.26
C HIS A 43 -33.92 11.33 18.79
N ARG A 44 -33.12 12.14 18.08
CA ARG A 44 -31.68 12.36 18.37
C ARG A 44 -31.36 12.71 19.83
N PRO A 45 -32.14 13.52 20.58
CA PRO A 45 -31.89 13.74 22.01
C PRO A 45 -32.05 12.48 22.86
N ALA A 46 -33.06 11.65 22.59
CA ALA A 46 -33.24 10.37 23.26
C ALA A 46 -32.12 9.40 22.90
N CYS A 47 -31.65 9.42 21.66
CA CYS A 47 -30.47 8.65 21.23
C CYS A 47 -29.23 9.00 22.06
N LYS A 48 -28.92 10.30 22.25
CA LYS A 48 -27.79 10.74 23.09
C LYS A 48 -27.89 10.24 24.53
N GLU A 49 -29.10 10.24 25.10
CA GLU A 49 -29.35 9.72 26.45
C GLU A 49 -29.16 8.19 26.51
N VAL A 50 -29.64 7.45 25.51
CA VAL A 50 -29.37 6.01 25.39
C VAL A 50 -27.86 5.74 25.35
N LEU A 51 -27.12 6.45 24.49
CA LEU A 51 -25.67 6.32 24.39
C LEU A 51 -24.96 6.60 25.72
N SER A 52 -25.33 7.70 26.39
CA SER A 52 -24.77 8.08 27.69
C SER A 52 -24.96 6.97 28.74
N ARG A 53 -26.16 6.38 28.82
CA ARG A 53 -26.47 5.29 29.76
C ARG A 53 -25.75 3.99 29.40
N LEU A 54 -25.64 3.66 28.12
CA LEU A 54 -24.89 2.49 27.67
C LEU A 54 -23.41 2.59 28.06
N VAL A 55 -22.79 3.76 27.87
CA VAL A 55 -21.41 4.02 28.30
C VAL A 55 -21.28 3.93 29.82
N ALA A 56 -22.23 4.48 30.58
CA ALA A 56 -22.21 4.39 32.03
C ALA A 56 -22.25 2.93 32.51
N VAL A 57 -23.09 2.08 31.91
CA VAL A 57 -23.13 0.64 32.20
C VAL A 57 -21.83 -0.05 31.81
N ALA A 58 -21.27 0.26 30.64
CA ALA A 58 -20.03 -0.34 30.15
C ALA A 58 -18.82 -0.02 31.06
N ASN A 59 -18.77 1.18 31.62
CA ASN A 59 -17.68 1.65 32.48
C ASN A 59 -17.82 1.21 33.96
N ASP A 60 -19.00 0.77 34.39
CA ASP A 60 -19.25 0.41 35.79
C ASP A 60 -18.66 -0.97 36.13
N ALA A 61 -17.54 -0.97 36.87
CA ALA A 61 -16.85 -2.17 37.32
C ALA A 61 -17.71 -3.05 38.25
N GLY A 62 -18.72 -2.48 38.91
CA GLY A 62 -19.65 -3.21 39.77
C GLY A 62 -20.78 -3.93 39.02
N LYS A 63 -20.96 -3.66 37.73
CA LYS A 63 -22.01 -4.31 36.92
C LYS A 63 -21.62 -5.73 36.51
N ASN A 64 -22.65 -6.53 36.29
CA ASN A 64 -22.50 -7.88 35.73
C ASN A 64 -21.76 -7.82 34.37
N PRO A 65 -20.72 -8.65 34.15
CA PRO A 65 -20.03 -8.78 32.86
C PRO A 65 -20.97 -8.86 31.64
N ASN A 66 -22.05 -9.63 31.73
CA ASN A 66 -23.02 -9.78 30.65
C ASN A 66 -23.78 -8.48 30.36
N ALA A 67 -24.02 -7.64 31.38
CA ALA A 67 -24.62 -6.32 31.18
C ALA A 67 -23.65 -5.40 30.42
N ARG A 68 -22.35 -5.46 30.75
CA ARG A 68 -21.31 -4.68 30.05
C ARG A 68 -21.16 -5.13 28.59
N ILE A 69 -21.23 -6.44 28.32
CA ILE A 69 -21.25 -7.00 26.96
C ILE A 69 -22.48 -6.54 26.18
N LEU A 70 -23.68 -6.64 26.77
CA LEU A 70 -24.91 -6.19 26.11
C LEU A 70 -24.93 -4.68 25.85
N ALA A 71 -24.27 -3.90 26.70
CA ALA A 71 -24.09 -2.46 26.47
C ALA A 71 -23.22 -2.22 25.23
N LEU A 72 -22.10 -2.93 25.10
CA LEU A 72 -21.27 -2.90 23.89
C LEU A 72 -22.02 -3.40 22.65
N GLU A 73 -22.79 -4.48 22.76
CA GLU A 73 -23.62 -5.00 21.66
C GLU A 73 -24.67 -3.98 21.21
N SER A 74 -25.24 -3.21 22.15
CA SER A 74 -26.20 -2.14 21.84
C SER A 74 -25.52 -0.97 21.12
N LEU A 75 -24.32 -0.56 21.56
CA LEU A 75 -23.50 0.45 20.86
C LEU A 75 -23.11 -0.02 19.45
N TYR A 76 -22.71 -1.29 19.33
CA TYR A 76 -22.42 -1.93 18.05
C TYR A 76 -23.67 -1.98 17.15
N GLY A 77 -24.84 -2.35 17.68
CA GLY A 77 -26.09 -2.41 16.93
C GLY A 77 -26.53 -1.04 16.40
N ILE A 78 -26.52 -0.01 17.25
CA ILE A 78 -26.92 1.35 16.84
C ILE A 78 -25.93 1.97 15.83
N SER A 79 -24.65 1.57 15.87
CA SER A 79 -23.65 2.03 14.88
C SER A 79 -23.98 1.60 13.45
N ASN A 80 -24.83 0.59 13.25
CA ASN A 80 -25.24 0.12 11.92
C ASN A 80 -26.11 1.13 11.16
N VAL A 81 -26.63 2.18 11.81
CA VAL A 81 -27.38 3.24 11.14
C VAL A 81 -26.48 4.01 10.18
N PRO A 82 -26.81 4.11 8.88
CA PRO A 82 -25.95 4.72 7.86
C PRO A 82 -26.02 6.26 7.86
N ASP A 83 -25.87 6.90 9.02
CA ASP A 83 -25.71 8.36 9.17
C ASP A 83 -24.27 8.67 9.60
N VAL A 84 -23.49 9.25 8.68
CA VAL A 84 -22.10 9.66 8.92
C VAL A 84 -22.01 10.70 10.04
N ARG A 85 -22.91 11.68 10.08
CA ARG A 85 -22.91 12.74 11.12
C ARG A 85 -23.20 12.19 12.50
N PHE A 86 -24.00 11.13 12.58
CA PHE A 86 -24.23 10.41 13.83
C PHE A 86 -22.99 9.61 14.23
N ARG A 87 -22.44 8.80 13.31
CA ARG A 87 -21.30 7.91 13.57
C ARG A 87 -20.04 8.67 13.98
N THR A 88 -19.67 9.73 13.25
CA THR A 88 -18.46 10.51 13.51
C THR A 88 -18.68 11.66 14.49
N GLY A 89 -19.90 11.83 15.00
CA GLY A 89 -20.27 12.87 15.96
C GLY A 89 -20.73 12.24 17.26
N ASP A 90 -22.05 12.16 17.46
CA ASP A 90 -22.64 11.74 18.73
C ASP A 90 -22.20 10.35 19.20
N LEU A 91 -22.04 9.39 18.28
CA LEU A 91 -21.58 8.04 18.62
C LEU A 91 -20.09 8.05 18.97
N LEU A 92 -19.26 8.74 18.20
CA LEU A 92 -17.84 8.91 18.50
C LEU A 92 -17.62 9.57 19.87
N ASP A 93 -18.37 10.64 20.17
CA ASP A 93 -18.34 11.34 21.46
C ASP A 93 -18.72 10.41 22.63
N ALA A 94 -19.60 9.43 22.40
CA ALA A 94 -19.97 8.44 23.40
C ALA A 94 -18.88 7.37 23.55
N VAL A 95 -18.35 6.84 22.45
CA VAL A 95 -17.30 5.82 22.46
C VAL A 95 -16.01 6.34 23.09
N GLN A 96 -15.66 7.61 22.88
CA GLN A 96 -14.50 8.27 23.53
C GLN A 96 -14.63 8.39 25.06
N LYS A 97 -15.82 8.18 25.63
CA LYS A 97 -16.05 8.18 27.08
C LYS A 97 -15.92 6.80 27.72
N LEU A 98 -15.68 5.74 26.94
CA LEU A 98 -15.26 4.45 27.49
C LEU A 98 -13.91 4.65 28.21
N ASN A 99 -13.77 4.06 29.40
CA ASN A 99 -12.64 4.35 30.29
C ASN A 99 -11.81 3.11 30.62
N GLU A 100 -10.76 3.29 31.43
CA GLU A 100 -9.82 2.25 31.88
C GLU A 100 -10.53 1.02 32.49
N SER A 101 -11.66 1.20 33.19
CA SER A 101 -12.46 0.08 33.74
C SER A 101 -13.03 -0.81 32.62
N PHE A 102 -13.44 -0.23 31.49
CA PHE A 102 -13.88 -0.97 30.32
C PHE A 102 -12.73 -1.67 29.60
N GLU A 103 -11.57 -1.02 29.52
CA GLU A 103 -10.35 -1.61 28.94
C GLU A 103 -9.91 -2.84 29.75
N GLU A 104 -9.80 -2.73 31.08
CA GLU A 104 -9.47 -3.85 31.98
C GLU A 104 -10.48 -5.00 31.85
N PHE A 105 -11.75 -4.68 31.66
CA PHE A 105 -12.79 -5.67 31.38
C PHE A 105 -12.54 -6.45 30.08
N LEU A 106 -12.17 -5.76 28.99
CA LEU A 106 -11.87 -6.44 27.73
C LEU A 106 -10.61 -7.31 27.83
N GLU A 107 -9.58 -6.82 28.54
CA GLU A 107 -8.35 -7.58 28.76
C GLU A 107 -8.61 -8.86 29.57
N THR A 108 -9.40 -8.78 30.64
CA THR A 108 -9.73 -9.93 31.50
C THR A 108 -10.62 -10.98 30.81
N GLN A 109 -11.44 -10.58 29.83
CA GLN A 109 -12.28 -11.52 29.06
C GLN A 109 -11.54 -12.20 27.89
N SER A 110 -10.34 -11.73 27.53
CA SER A 110 -9.55 -12.20 26.38
C SER A 110 -9.09 -13.67 26.44
N THR A 111 -9.23 -14.35 27.58
CA THR A 111 -8.82 -15.76 27.74
C THR A 111 -9.88 -16.77 27.30
N GLY A 112 -10.99 -16.35 26.67
CA GLY A 112 -12.05 -17.24 26.19
C GLY A 112 -13.00 -16.60 25.18
N ASN A 113 -14.00 -15.84 25.66
CA ASN A 113 -15.01 -15.19 24.80
C ASN A 113 -14.58 -13.81 24.28
N GLY A 114 -13.50 -13.22 24.81
CA GLY A 114 -13.05 -11.84 24.57
C GLY A 114 -12.82 -11.44 23.12
N ASP A 115 -12.55 -12.39 22.23
CA ASP A 115 -12.32 -12.10 20.82
C ASP A 115 -13.58 -11.58 20.11
N ALA A 116 -14.77 -12.03 20.53
CA ALA A 116 -16.03 -11.51 19.99
C ALA A 116 -16.27 -10.04 20.38
N GLN A 117 -15.89 -9.64 21.60
CA GLN A 117 -16.01 -8.25 22.04
C GLN A 117 -15.00 -7.35 21.34
N LEU A 118 -13.76 -7.82 21.15
CA LEU A 118 -12.74 -7.09 20.38
C LEU A 118 -13.15 -6.92 18.91
N GLU A 119 -13.75 -7.94 18.30
CA GLU A 119 -14.33 -7.84 16.96
C GLU A 119 -15.40 -6.74 16.89
N MET A 120 -16.34 -6.72 17.86
CA MET A 120 -17.41 -5.71 17.91
C MET A 120 -16.86 -4.30 18.11
N LEU A 121 -15.89 -4.13 19.03
CA LEU A 121 -15.26 -2.85 19.29
C LEU A 121 -14.49 -2.36 18.06
N THR A 122 -13.76 -3.25 17.38
CA THR A 122 -13.01 -2.88 16.17
C THR A 122 -13.94 -2.41 15.05
N VAL A 123 -15.06 -3.10 14.82
CA VAL A 123 -16.07 -2.66 13.84
C VAL A 123 -16.73 -1.34 14.25
N LEU A 124 -17.02 -1.17 15.54
CA LEU A 124 -17.56 0.08 16.07
C LEU A 124 -16.59 1.25 15.83
N LEU A 125 -15.31 1.07 16.11
CA LEU A 125 -14.28 2.08 15.87
C LEU A 125 -14.08 2.38 14.39
N PHE A 126 -14.13 1.37 13.51
CA PHE A 126 -14.15 1.62 12.07
C PHE A 126 -15.33 2.50 11.67
N ARG A 127 -16.54 2.24 12.15
CA ARG A 127 -17.71 3.07 11.84
C ARG A 127 -17.57 4.50 12.38
N CYS A 128 -17.08 4.66 13.62
CA CYS A 128 -16.91 5.97 14.24
C CYS A 128 -15.80 6.82 13.58
N SER A 129 -14.81 6.16 12.98
CA SER A 129 -13.67 6.80 12.29
C SER A 129 -13.90 6.99 10.79
N ASP A 130 -15.14 6.80 10.32
CA ASP A 130 -15.49 6.82 8.90
C ASP A 130 -14.64 5.85 8.06
N TYR A 131 -14.29 4.71 8.65
CA TYR A 131 -13.53 3.59 8.10
C TYR A 131 -12.06 3.89 7.75
N MET A 132 -11.70 5.15 7.51
CA MET A 132 -10.43 5.57 6.94
C MET A 132 -9.48 6.22 7.95
N ARG A 133 -10.01 6.87 8.99
CA ARG A 133 -9.19 7.66 9.91
C ARG A 133 -8.43 6.80 10.91
N LEU A 134 -9.00 5.68 11.33
CA LEU A 134 -8.38 4.79 12.30
C LEU A 134 -7.21 4.03 11.66
N LYS A 135 -5.99 4.23 12.15
CA LYS A 135 -4.80 3.54 11.63
C LYS A 135 -4.58 2.19 12.32
N ALA A 136 -3.95 1.26 11.61
CA ALA A 136 -3.57 -0.03 12.17
C ALA A 136 -2.68 0.13 13.41
N GLY A 137 -1.77 1.12 13.41
CA GLY A 137 -0.90 1.41 14.56
C GLY A 137 -1.65 1.88 15.80
N ASP A 138 -2.81 2.51 15.65
CA ASP A 138 -3.65 2.91 16.78
C ASP A 138 -4.37 1.70 17.37
N LEU A 139 -4.97 0.87 16.52
CA LEU A 139 -5.55 -0.41 16.94
C LEU A 139 -4.51 -1.29 17.65
N LEU A 140 -3.35 -1.44 17.04
CA LEU A 140 -2.27 -2.29 17.52
C LEU A 140 -1.81 -1.87 18.93
N ARG A 141 -1.63 -0.57 19.16
CA ARG A 141 -1.19 -0.02 20.44
C ARG A 141 -2.29 -0.01 21.50
N GLN A 142 -3.52 0.34 21.13
CA GLN A 142 -4.59 0.62 22.08
C GLN A 142 -5.45 -0.61 22.41
N LEU A 143 -5.61 -1.57 21.49
CA LEU A 143 -6.52 -2.71 21.67
C LEU A 143 -5.84 -4.07 21.62
N TYR A 144 -4.69 -4.18 20.95
CA TYR A 144 -4.05 -5.46 20.68
C TYR A 144 -2.68 -5.62 21.36
N ASN A 145 -2.31 -4.72 22.26
CA ASN A 145 -1.08 -4.84 23.07
C ASN A 145 0.19 -5.12 22.24
N ASN A 146 0.27 -4.52 21.04
CA ASN A 146 1.34 -4.72 20.06
C ASN A 146 1.47 -6.15 19.49
N ASP A 147 0.41 -6.95 19.57
CA ASP A 147 0.32 -8.28 18.96
C ASP A 147 -0.23 -8.21 17.52
N ASP A 148 0.70 -8.24 16.57
CA ASP A 148 0.41 -8.20 15.13
C ASP A 148 -0.44 -9.41 14.66
N ALA A 149 -0.17 -10.60 15.19
CA ALA A 149 -0.85 -11.83 14.78
C ALA A 149 -2.31 -11.85 15.26
N ARG A 150 -2.55 -11.36 16.49
CA ARG A 150 -3.91 -11.24 17.03
C ARG A 150 -4.74 -10.23 16.25
N LEU A 151 -4.17 -9.07 15.91
CA LEU A 151 -4.84 -8.08 15.08
C LEU A 151 -5.19 -8.65 13.70
N VAL A 152 -4.25 -9.29 13.00
CA VAL A 152 -4.51 -9.93 11.69
C VAL A 152 -5.64 -10.97 11.81
N SER A 153 -5.60 -11.84 12.82
CA SER A 153 -6.63 -12.86 13.06
C SER A 153 -8.01 -12.24 13.28
N THR A 154 -8.12 -11.19 14.10
CA THR A 154 -9.40 -10.51 14.33
C THR A 154 -9.92 -9.84 13.06
N LEU A 155 -9.06 -9.17 12.28
CA LEU A 155 -9.47 -8.55 11.02
C LEU A 155 -9.98 -9.61 10.02
N GLN A 156 -9.37 -10.79 9.96
CA GLN A 156 -9.85 -11.91 9.13
C GLN A 156 -11.20 -12.44 9.62
N MET A 157 -11.41 -12.57 10.93
CA MET A 157 -12.69 -12.99 11.49
C MET A 157 -13.81 -11.99 11.19
N ILE A 158 -13.53 -10.69 11.26
CA ILE A 158 -14.46 -9.63 10.84
C ILE A 158 -14.79 -9.78 9.35
N MET A 159 -13.80 -10.00 8.49
CA MET A 159 -14.04 -10.18 7.04
C MET A 159 -14.92 -11.39 6.72
N LYS A 160 -14.90 -12.46 7.52
CA LYS A 160 -15.79 -13.63 7.33
C LYS A 160 -17.26 -13.31 7.61
N LYS A 161 -17.57 -12.24 8.35
CA LYS A 161 -18.96 -11.81 8.61
C LYS A 161 -19.54 -11.08 7.40
N ARG A 162 -20.18 -11.83 6.50
CA ARG A 162 -20.73 -11.32 5.22
C ARG A 162 -21.90 -10.34 5.37
N SER A 163 -22.49 -10.20 6.56
CA SER A 163 -23.51 -9.19 6.85
C SER A 163 -22.95 -7.78 7.01
N LEU A 164 -21.63 -7.62 7.13
CA LEU A 164 -20.98 -6.32 7.30
C LEU A 164 -20.84 -5.55 5.99
N GLU A 165 -20.78 -4.22 6.10
CA GLU A 165 -20.62 -3.34 4.94
C GLU A 165 -19.28 -3.55 4.23
N TRP A 166 -19.23 -3.33 2.91
CA TRP A 166 -17.98 -3.42 2.13
C TRP A 166 -16.88 -2.49 2.67
N ASN A 167 -17.24 -1.34 3.21
CA ASN A 167 -16.29 -0.40 3.82
C ASN A 167 -15.53 -1.02 5.01
N ILE A 168 -16.15 -1.95 5.76
CA ILE A 168 -15.46 -2.70 6.81
C ILE A 168 -14.44 -3.65 6.20
N VAL A 169 -14.79 -4.35 5.12
CA VAL A 169 -13.86 -5.24 4.41
C VAL A 169 -12.64 -4.45 3.91
N HIS A 170 -12.86 -3.28 3.33
CA HIS A 170 -11.77 -2.38 2.92
C HIS A 170 -10.94 -1.91 4.10
N ALA A 171 -11.56 -1.51 5.22
CA ALA A 171 -10.83 -1.11 6.42
C ALA A 171 -9.96 -2.26 6.97
N CYS A 172 -10.48 -3.50 6.96
CA CYS A 172 -9.71 -4.67 7.40
C CYS A 172 -8.48 -4.91 6.52
N VAL A 173 -8.64 -4.95 5.20
CA VAL A 173 -7.51 -5.19 4.27
C VAL A 173 -6.53 -4.00 4.29
N ARG A 174 -7.02 -2.76 4.41
CA ARG A 174 -6.17 -1.57 4.61
C ARG A 174 -5.34 -1.71 5.87
N CYS A 175 -5.93 -2.10 7.01
CA CYS A 175 -5.18 -2.27 8.25
C CYS A 175 -4.12 -3.37 8.14
N MET A 176 -4.42 -4.50 7.47
CA MET A 176 -3.41 -5.53 7.20
C MET A 176 -2.27 -5.01 6.32
N TYR A 177 -2.59 -4.19 5.31
CA TYR A 177 -1.59 -3.48 4.51
C TYR A 177 -0.75 -2.51 5.36
N GLU A 178 -1.37 -1.70 6.20
CA GLU A 178 -0.68 -0.72 7.05
C GLU A 178 0.33 -1.40 7.99
N LEU A 179 0.05 -2.62 8.50
CA LEU A 179 1.01 -3.43 9.27
C LEU A 179 2.27 -3.81 8.46
N THR A 180 2.24 -3.69 7.14
CA THR A 180 3.42 -3.90 6.28
C THR A 180 4.14 -2.60 5.94
N THR A 181 3.83 -1.50 6.63
CA THR A 181 4.43 -0.19 6.41
C THR A 181 5.15 0.31 7.67
N PRO A 182 6.30 1.00 7.54
CA PRO A 182 7.04 1.51 8.70
C PRO A 182 6.25 2.51 9.56
N VAL A 183 5.36 3.30 8.94
CA VAL A 183 4.56 4.35 9.60
C VAL A 183 3.68 3.80 10.72
N THR A 184 3.31 2.51 10.66
CA THR A 184 2.50 1.86 11.69
C THR A 184 3.23 1.66 13.01
N TYR A 185 4.55 1.45 12.96
CA TYR A 185 5.37 1.13 14.13
C TYR A 185 6.19 2.31 14.63
N PHE A 186 6.50 3.25 13.74
CA PHE A 186 7.41 4.34 14.02
C PHE A 186 6.69 5.66 13.79
N THR A 187 6.52 6.42 14.88
CA THR A 187 6.10 7.81 14.81
C THR A 187 7.27 8.66 14.36
N ALA A 188 7.03 9.56 13.40
CA ALA A 188 7.99 10.60 13.10
C ALA A 188 8.27 11.40 14.38
N PRO A 189 9.54 11.65 14.73
CA PRO A 189 9.86 12.51 15.86
C PRO A 189 9.26 13.89 15.61
N ASP A 190 8.66 14.49 16.64
CA ASP A 190 8.29 15.92 16.60
C ASP A 190 9.53 16.74 16.20
N GLU A 191 9.34 17.89 15.54
CA GLU A 191 10.42 18.74 15.00
C GLU A 191 11.53 19.11 16.02
N ASN A 192 11.24 18.95 17.32
CA ASN A 192 12.15 19.24 18.43
C ASN A 192 12.80 18.01 19.10
N LEU A 193 12.50 16.78 18.64
CA LEU A 193 13.10 15.55 19.13
C LEU A 193 14.23 15.09 18.19
N PRO A 194 15.34 14.58 18.74
CA PRO A 194 16.40 14.01 17.91
C PRO A 194 15.82 12.88 17.07
N ILE A 195 16.20 12.81 15.79
CA ILE A 195 15.83 11.69 14.92
C ILE A 195 16.34 10.40 15.58
N GLU A 196 15.44 9.67 16.21
CA GLU A 196 15.75 8.31 16.66
C GLU A 196 16.01 7.50 15.41
N THR A 197 17.26 7.11 15.21
CA THR A 197 17.62 6.17 14.16
C THR A 197 17.09 4.80 14.56
N THR A 198 15.83 4.53 14.25
CA THR A 198 15.27 3.21 14.41
C THR A 198 15.98 2.28 13.44
N LYS A 199 16.52 1.17 13.94
CA LYS A 199 17.23 0.22 13.08
C LYS A 199 16.22 -0.39 12.12
N VAL A 200 16.56 -0.41 10.82
CA VAL A 200 15.80 -1.12 9.78
C VAL A 200 15.49 -2.56 10.21
N THR A 201 16.40 -3.19 10.95
CA THR A 201 16.24 -4.54 11.52
C THR A 201 15.00 -4.68 12.41
N ALA A 202 14.60 -3.65 13.16
CA ALA A 202 13.41 -3.71 14.00
C ALA A 202 12.12 -3.81 13.19
N PHE A 203 12.07 -3.14 12.03
CA PHE A 203 10.95 -3.28 11.10
C PHE A 203 10.96 -4.64 10.40
N GLN A 204 12.14 -5.10 9.98
CA GLN A 204 12.30 -6.40 9.33
C GLN A 204 11.89 -7.56 10.26
N GLU A 205 12.13 -7.45 11.57
CA GLU A 205 11.65 -8.38 12.58
C GLU A 205 10.11 -8.42 12.65
N LYS A 206 9.45 -7.25 12.61
CA LYS A 206 7.98 -7.16 12.55
C LYS A 206 7.41 -7.84 11.30
N ILE A 207 7.99 -7.55 10.14
CA ILE A 207 7.59 -8.18 8.87
C ILE A 207 7.82 -9.70 8.90
N THR A 208 8.91 -10.15 9.51
CA THR A 208 9.20 -11.58 9.69
C THR A 208 8.10 -12.27 10.52
N THR A 209 7.68 -11.68 11.64
CA THR A 209 6.59 -12.23 12.48
C THR A 209 5.28 -12.33 11.70
N ILE A 210 4.92 -11.28 10.95
CA ILE A 210 3.71 -11.28 10.13
C ILE A 210 3.80 -12.36 9.03
N LEU A 211 4.93 -12.46 8.34
CA LEU A 211 5.14 -13.46 7.29
C LEU A 211 5.03 -14.90 7.81
N ILE A 212 5.57 -15.16 9.01
CA ILE A 212 5.42 -16.46 9.69
C ILE A 212 3.94 -16.74 9.96
N HIS A 213 3.21 -15.76 10.51
CA HIS A 213 1.77 -15.92 10.78
C HIS A 213 0.97 -16.23 9.49
N PHE A 214 1.24 -15.51 8.40
CA PHE A 214 0.62 -15.78 7.10
C PHE A 214 0.97 -17.15 6.53
N SER A 215 2.23 -17.57 6.64
CA SER A 215 2.74 -18.78 5.99
C SER A 215 2.47 -20.06 6.78
N GLU A 216 2.65 -20.05 8.10
CA GLU A 216 2.52 -21.22 8.97
C GLU A 216 1.13 -21.33 9.60
N GLY A 217 0.45 -20.20 9.82
CA GLY A 217 -0.83 -20.13 10.55
C GLY A 217 -2.09 -20.37 9.72
N LYS A 218 -1.97 -20.82 8.46
CA LYS A 218 -3.07 -20.88 7.46
C LYS A 218 -3.77 -19.54 7.19
N ALA A 219 -3.35 -18.43 7.81
CA ALA A 219 -3.99 -17.13 7.68
C ALA A 219 -4.02 -16.65 6.22
N LEU A 220 -2.97 -16.92 5.42
CA LEU A 220 -2.97 -16.59 3.99
C LEU A 220 -4.01 -17.41 3.21
N GLN A 221 -4.09 -18.71 3.50
CA GLN A 221 -5.06 -19.61 2.89
C GLN A 221 -6.49 -19.18 3.19
N GLU A 222 -6.78 -18.82 4.45
CA GLU A 222 -8.10 -18.36 4.87
C GLU A 222 -8.48 -17.03 4.23
N LEU A 223 -7.52 -16.10 4.13
CA LEU A 223 -7.72 -14.83 3.44
C LEU A 223 -8.08 -15.06 1.97
N PHE A 224 -7.30 -15.86 1.25
CA PHE A 224 -7.56 -16.16 -0.17
C PHE A 224 -8.88 -16.90 -0.38
N ALA A 225 -9.22 -17.83 0.52
CA ALA A 225 -10.50 -18.54 0.45
C ALA A 225 -11.70 -17.59 0.61
N GLU A 226 -11.66 -16.64 1.56
CA GLU A 226 -12.76 -15.70 1.75
C GLU A 226 -12.85 -14.69 0.59
N LEU A 227 -11.71 -14.20 0.10
CA LEU A 227 -11.68 -13.30 -1.06
C LEU A 227 -12.17 -13.98 -2.34
N GLY A 228 -11.73 -15.21 -2.59
CA GLY A 228 -12.20 -16.01 -3.72
C GLY A 228 -13.69 -16.32 -3.64
N ALA A 229 -14.21 -16.62 -2.44
CA ALA A 229 -15.63 -16.86 -2.26
C ALA A 229 -16.48 -15.59 -2.48
N ARG A 230 -16.00 -14.41 -2.06
CA ARG A 230 -16.65 -13.12 -2.37
C ARG A 230 -16.63 -12.81 -3.86
N TRP A 231 -15.51 -13.10 -4.53
CA TRP A 231 -15.40 -12.94 -5.97
C TRP A 231 -16.37 -13.85 -6.72
N ALA A 232 -16.44 -15.13 -6.37
CA ALA A 232 -17.36 -16.07 -7.01
C ALA A 232 -18.84 -15.64 -6.89
N ILE A 233 -19.25 -15.10 -5.74
CA ILE A 233 -20.59 -14.53 -5.56
C ILE A 233 -20.81 -13.34 -6.50
N ALA A 234 -19.86 -12.41 -6.53
CA ALA A 234 -19.93 -11.23 -7.38
C ALA A 234 -19.99 -11.58 -8.88
N VAL A 235 -19.23 -12.59 -9.30
CA VAL A 235 -19.25 -13.12 -10.67
C VAL A 235 -20.65 -13.65 -11.03
N GLY A 236 -21.28 -14.40 -10.13
CA GLY A 236 -22.62 -14.95 -10.33
C GLY A 236 -23.73 -13.89 -10.32
N GLU A 237 -23.70 -12.95 -9.37
CA GLU A 237 -24.71 -11.90 -9.22
C GLU A 237 -24.70 -10.90 -10.38
N GLU A 238 -23.51 -10.46 -10.80
CA GLU A 238 -23.32 -9.44 -11.85
C GLU A 238 -23.11 -10.05 -13.25
N ARG A 239 -23.17 -11.39 -13.37
CA ARG A 239 -22.92 -12.14 -14.62
C ARG A 239 -21.59 -11.79 -15.29
N LEU A 240 -20.54 -11.63 -14.48
CA LEU A 240 -19.23 -11.17 -14.97
C LEU A 240 -18.60 -12.15 -15.97
N GLU A 241 -18.97 -13.43 -15.95
CA GLU A 241 -18.49 -14.44 -16.92
C GLU A 241 -18.73 -13.99 -18.37
N GLN A 242 -19.92 -13.48 -18.67
CA GLN A 242 -20.27 -13.02 -20.03
C GLN A 242 -19.45 -11.80 -20.45
N ILE A 243 -19.09 -10.94 -19.48
CA ILE A 243 -18.25 -9.76 -19.72
C ILE A 243 -16.80 -10.19 -19.96
N LEU A 244 -16.28 -11.08 -19.11
CA LEU A 244 -14.90 -11.59 -19.18
C LEU A 244 -14.65 -12.41 -20.46
N GLU A 245 -15.66 -13.12 -20.95
CA GLU A 245 -15.61 -13.84 -22.23
C GLU A 245 -15.81 -12.92 -23.45
N GLY A 246 -16.07 -11.63 -23.24
CA GLY A 246 -16.32 -10.67 -24.33
C GLY A 246 -17.68 -10.84 -25.02
N GLN A 247 -18.60 -11.60 -24.42
CA GLN A 247 -19.96 -11.77 -24.93
C GLN A 247 -20.88 -10.58 -24.61
N SER A 248 -20.50 -9.74 -23.63
CA SER A 248 -21.24 -8.54 -23.22
C SER A 248 -20.29 -7.37 -22.93
N PRO A 249 -20.67 -6.12 -23.28
CA PRO A 249 -19.88 -4.95 -22.93
C PRO A 249 -19.94 -4.66 -21.43
N VAL A 250 -18.91 -3.99 -20.91
CA VAL A 250 -18.91 -3.47 -19.53
C VAL A 250 -19.94 -2.36 -19.40
N LYS A 251 -20.71 -2.39 -18.31
CA LYS A 251 -21.69 -1.34 -17.97
C LYS A 251 -21.12 -0.43 -16.90
N ASP A 252 -21.55 0.83 -16.87
CA ASP A 252 -21.16 1.81 -15.84
C ASP A 252 -21.45 1.28 -14.43
N SER A 253 -22.56 0.55 -14.24
CA SER A 253 -22.89 -0.07 -12.94
C SER A 253 -21.87 -1.11 -12.47
N VAL A 254 -21.20 -1.79 -13.41
CA VAL A 254 -20.13 -2.76 -13.11
C VAL A 254 -18.85 -2.00 -12.75
N CYS A 255 -18.51 -0.95 -13.52
CA CYS A 255 -17.37 -0.07 -13.24
C CYS A 255 -17.51 0.57 -11.86
N ASP A 256 -18.58 1.32 -11.61
CA ASP A 256 -18.80 2.09 -10.38
C ASP A 256 -19.21 1.23 -9.17
N GLY A 257 -19.61 -0.02 -9.42
CA GLY A 257 -20.07 -0.96 -8.41
C GLY A 257 -19.02 -2.01 -8.07
N VAL A 258 -19.18 -3.20 -8.64
CA VAL A 258 -18.39 -4.39 -8.28
C VAL A 258 -16.89 -4.22 -8.57
N ALA A 259 -16.53 -3.61 -9.71
CA ALA A 259 -15.12 -3.42 -10.06
C ALA A 259 -14.43 -2.53 -9.03
N MET A 260 -15.03 -1.39 -8.67
CA MET A 260 -14.50 -0.49 -7.63
C MET A 260 -14.37 -1.14 -6.24
N ARG A 261 -15.30 -2.02 -5.84
CA ARG A 261 -15.20 -2.78 -4.58
C ARG A 261 -13.96 -3.67 -4.56
N PHE A 262 -13.71 -4.41 -5.64
CA PHE A 262 -12.52 -5.26 -5.72
C PHE A 262 -11.24 -4.47 -6.00
N LEU A 263 -11.34 -3.30 -6.66
CA LEU A 263 -10.22 -2.41 -6.92
C LEU A 263 -9.55 -1.95 -5.63
N GLY A 264 -10.33 -1.44 -4.67
CA GLY A 264 -9.82 -1.06 -3.34
C GLY A 264 -9.20 -2.24 -2.59
N LEU A 265 -9.78 -3.43 -2.73
CA LEU A 265 -9.29 -4.64 -2.07
C LEU A 265 -7.95 -5.10 -2.63
N PHE A 266 -7.87 -5.29 -3.95
CA PHE A 266 -6.66 -5.80 -4.62
C PHE A 266 -5.52 -4.79 -4.61
N ARG A 267 -5.83 -3.50 -4.53
CA ARG A 267 -4.84 -2.44 -4.30
C ARG A 267 -4.05 -2.71 -3.01
N TYR A 268 -4.73 -2.84 -1.88
CA TYR A 268 -4.07 -3.08 -0.60
C TYR A 268 -3.46 -4.47 -0.53
N LEU A 269 -4.18 -5.49 -1.02
CA LEU A 269 -3.71 -6.87 -0.99
C LEU A 269 -2.41 -7.06 -1.78
N ALA A 270 -2.32 -6.57 -3.01
CA ALA A 270 -1.13 -6.77 -3.83
C ALA A 270 0.12 -6.14 -3.21
N VAL A 271 -0.01 -4.91 -2.71
CA VAL A 271 1.12 -4.19 -2.09
C VAL A 271 1.51 -4.84 -0.76
N MET A 272 0.53 -5.21 0.08
CA MET A 272 0.79 -5.93 1.33
C MET A 272 1.61 -7.20 1.09
N LEU A 273 1.17 -8.03 0.13
CA LEU A 273 1.82 -9.31 -0.17
C LEU A 273 3.24 -9.14 -0.71
N LEU A 274 3.52 -8.06 -1.44
CA LEU A 274 4.85 -7.73 -1.93
C LEU A 274 5.74 -7.15 -0.82
N ASN A 275 5.22 -6.23 0.01
CA ASN A 275 5.94 -5.66 1.14
C ASN A 275 6.45 -6.75 2.11
N LEU A 276 5.67 -7.81 2.33
CA LEU A 276 6.09 -8.95 3.15
C LEU A 276 7.32 -9.66 2.59
N ALA A 277 7.47 -9.72 1.26
CA ALA A 277 8.65 -10.31 0.62
C ALA A 277 9.82 -9.32 0.61
N ASP A 278 9.56 -8.06 0.27
CA ASP A 278 10.60 -7.04 0.06
C ASP A 278 11.29 -6.60 1.36
N PHE A 279 10.55 -6.56 2.47
CA PHE A 279 11.08 -6.12 3.76
C PHE A 279 11.47 -7.27 4.69
N CYS A 280 11.32 -8.54 4.28
CA CYS A 280 11.76 -9.68 5.07
C CYS A 280 13.23 -10.02 4.76
N GLU A 281 14.10 -10.00 5.77
CA GLU A 281 15.52 -10.37 5.60
C GLU A 281 15.72 -11.90 5.47
N ARG A 282 14.76 -12.69 5.97
CA ARG A 282 14.81 -14.15 5.96
C ARG A 282 14.39 -14.73 4.60
N MET A 283 15.34 -14.83 3.68
CA MET A 283 15.13 -15.34 2.32
C MET A 283 14.61 -16.79 2.26
N ASP A 284 14.85 -17.61 3.28
CA ASP A 284 14.25 -18.94 3.42
C ASP A 284 12.72 -18.87 3.55
N LEU A 285 12.22 -17.95 4.39
CA LEU A 285 10.79 -17.70 4.56
C LEU A 285 10.19 -17.09 3.31
N VAL A 286 10.84 -16.09 2.70
CA VAL A 286 10.37 -15.45 1.47
C VAL A 286 10.22 -16.48 0.34
N ARG A 287 11.18 -17.39 0.17
CA ARG A 287 11.09 -18.48 -0.82
C ARG A 287 9.97 -19.47 -0.49
N GLY A 288 9.77 -19.80 0.78
CA GLY A 288 8.66 -20.67 1.22
C GLY A 288 7.30 -20.05 0.91
N TYR A 289 7.14 -18.77 1.27
CA TYR A 289 5.97 -17.95 0.98
C TYR A 289 5.71 -17.80 -0.52
N GLN A 290 6.74 -17.47 -1.30
CA GLN A 290 6.61 -17.39 -2.76
C GLN A 290 6.15 -18.72 -3.36
N ARG A 291 6.72 -19.85 -2.93
CA ARG A 291 6.31 -21.19 -3.38
C ARG A 291 4.91 -21.58 -2.94
N SER A 292 4.36 -21.01 -1.86
CA SER A 292 3.00 -21.32 -1.42
C SER A 292 1.96 -20.90 -2.46
N PHE A 293 2.22 -19.84 -3.23
CA PHE A 293 1.33 -19.41 -4.32
C PHE A 293 1.08 -20.52 -5.34
N ILE A 294 2.13 -21.26 -5.71
CA ILE A 294 2.03 -22.37 -6.67
C ILE A 294 1.68 -23.69 -5.99
N THR A 295 2.12 -23.93 -4.77
CA THR A 295 1.84 -25.24 -4.13
C THR A 295 0.45 -25.31 -3.49
N GLN A 296 -0.11 -24.18 -3.05
CA GLN A 296 -1.33 -24.14 -2.23
C GLN A 296 -2.40 -23.17 -2.77
N HIS A 297 -2.02 -22.16 -3.55
CA HIS A 297 -2.92 -21.05 -3.89
C HIS A 297 -3.12 -20.81 -5.40
N GLN A 298 -2.82 -21.80 -6.27
CA GLN A 298 -2.98 -21.65 -7.72
C GLN A 298 -4.41 -21.32 -8.13
N SER A 299 -5.41 -21.94 -7.47
CA SER A 299 -6.82 -21.66 -7.74
C SER A 299 -7.19 -20.21 -7.47
N PHE A 300 -6.66 -19.60 -6.40
CA PHE A 300 -6.89 -18.19 -6.13
C PHE A 300 -6.33 -17.30 -7.26
N LEU A 301 -5.12 -17.63 -7.77
CA LEU A 301 -4.54 -16.89 -8.89
C LEU A 301 -5.38 -17.04 -10.18
N GLY A 302 -5.75 -18.28 -10.52
CA GLY A 302 -6.45 -18.62 -11.76
C GLY A 302 -7.92 -18.21 -11.77
N ASP A 303 -8.63 -18.39 -10.66
CA ASP A 303 -10.09 -18.23 -10.58
C ASP A 303 -10.50 -16.85 -10.08
N THR A 304 -9.58 -16.11 -9.43
CA THR A 304 -9.87 -14.79 -8.84
C THR A 304 -8.94 -13.70 -9.37
N VAL A 305 -7.63 -13.80 -9.17
CA VAL A 305 -6.69 -12.69 -9.44
C VAL A 305 -6.64 -12.34 -10.93
N ILE A 306 -6.46 -13.33 -11.80
CA ILE A 306 -6.38 -13.10 -13.25
C ILE A 306 -7.72 -12.64 -13.84
N PRO A 307 -8.88 -13.26 -13.51
CA PRO A 307 -10.18 -12.75 -13.92
C PRO A 307 -10.46 -11.31 -13.46
N PHE A 308 -10.08 -10.95 -12.22
CA PHE A 308 -10.18 -9.58 -11.72
C PHE A 308 -9.29 -8.61 -12.53
N LEU A 309 -8.06 -9.02 -12.86
CA LEU A 309 -7.17 -8.22 -13.70
C LEU A 309 -7.78 -7.98 -15.09
N SER A 310 -8.37 -9.00 -15.70
CA SER A 310 -9.09 -8.86 -16.97
C SER A 310 -10.28 -7.90 -16.85
N LEU A 311 -11.09 -8.00 -15.78
CA LEU A 311 -12.17 -7.04 -15.54
C LEU A 311 -11.64 -5.61 -15.40
N THR A 312 -10.54 -5.43 -14.67
CA THR A 312 -9.90 -4.13 -14.45
C THR A 312 -9.47 -3.49 -15.76
N LEU A 313 -8.87 -4.26 -16.67
CA LEU A 313 -8.49 -3.80 -18.00
C LEU A 313 -9.70 -3.47 -18.89
N LEU A 314 -10.80 -4.23 -18.79
CA LEU A 314 -12.05 -3.92 -19.50
C LEU A 314 -12.68 -2.63 -18.98
N CYS A 315 -12.70 -2.41 -17.66
CA CYS A 315 -13.19 -1.16 -17.06
C CYS A 315 -12.32 0.03 -17.44
N TRP A 316 -11.00 -0.16 -17.55
CA TRP A 316 -10.10 0.85 -18.10
C TRP A 316 -10.42 1.16 -19.56
N GLU A 317 -10.55 0.15 -20.43
CA GLU A 317 -10.91 0.33 -21.85
C GLU A 317 -12.24 1.09 -22.00
N ALA A 318 -13.21 0.82 -21.14
CA ALA A 318 -14.49 1.52 -21.15
C ALA A 318 -14.42 2.97 -20.63
N SER A 319 -13.44 3.29 -19.78
CA SER A 319 -13.29 4.60 -19.13
C SER A 319 -12.12 5.43 -19.66
N CYS A 320 -11.32 4.90 -20.59
CA CYS A 320 -10.12 5.58 -21.07
C CYS A 320 -10.51 6.79 -21.94
N ASP A 321 -10.16 7.98 -21.47
CA ASP A 321 -10.23 9.19 -22.29
C ASP A 321 -8.90 9.35 -23.04
N THR A 322 -8.93 9.09 -24.35
CA THR A 322 -7.75 9.21 -25.23
C THR A 322 -7.18 10.63 -25.36
N THR A 323 -7.81 11.62 -24.73
CA THR A 323 -7.39 13.03 -24.77
C THR A 323 -6.67 13.52 -23.52
N LEU A 324 -6.73 12.78 -22.40
CA LEU A 324 -6.10 13.11 -21.12
C LEU A 324 -5.01 12.09 -20.79
N GLU A 325 -3.93 12.53 -20.14
CA GLU A 325 -2.91 11.59 -19.66
C GLU A 325 -3.51 10.63 -18.62
N SER A 326 -3.54 9.33 -18.94
CA SER A 326 -4.10 8.26 -18.10
C SER A 326 -3.35 7.98 -16.79
N GLN A 327 -2.34 8.78 -16.45
CA GLN A 327 -1.47 8.58 -15.29
C GLN A 327 -2.26 8.50 -13.97
N ASN A 328 -3.47 9.07 -13.94
CA ASN A 328 -4.36 9.06 -12.78
C ASN A 328 -5.49 8.02 -12.85
N ASN A 329 -5.48 7.08 -13.81
CA ASN A 329 -6.54 6.08 -13.90
C ASN A 329 -6.35 4.99 -12.82
N PRO A 330 -7.32 4.82 -11.90
CA PRO A 330 -7.19 3.91 -10.76
C PRO A 330 -7.16 2.43 -11.18
N PHE A 331 -7.79 2.06 -12.31
CA PHE A 331 -7.78 0.69 -12.83
C PHE A 331 -6.37 0.28 -13.26
N MET A 332 -5.65 1.15 -13.97
CA MET A 332 -4.30 0.86 -14.45
C MET A 332 -3.29 0.72 -13.30
N TYR A 333 -3.40 1.57 -12.29
CA TYR A 333 -2.54 1.50 -11.11
C TYR A 333 -2.67 0.15 -10.37
N VAL A 334 -3.91 -0.33 -10.19
CA VAL A 334 -4.14 -1.63 -9.54
C VAL A 334 -3.77 -2.78 -10.46
N ALA A 335 -4.03 -2.69 -11.76
CA ALA A 335 -3.61 -3.69 -12.74
C ALA A 335 -2.10 -3.94 -12.68
N ILE A 336 -1.29 -2.88 -12.64
CA ILE A 336 0.17 -2.98 -12.48
C ILE A 336 0.54 -3.63 -11.14
N SER A 337 -0.10 -3.22 -10.04
CA SER A 337 0.17 -3.78 -8.71
C SER A 337 -0.11 -5.28 -8.66
N VAL A 338 -1.24 -5.71 -9.24
CA VAL A 338 -1.63 -7.12 -9.33
C VAL A 338 -0.71 -7.91 -10.26
N LEU A 339 -0.29 -7.32 -11.38
CA LEU A 339 0.67 -7.93 -12.30
C LEU A 339 2.05 -8.12 -11.64
N ARG A 340 2.51 -7.18 -10.82
CA ARG A 340 3.73 -7.34 -10.01
C ARG A 340 3.60 -8.49 -9.02
N LEU A 341 2.44 -8.66 -8.38
CA LEU A 341 2.16 -9.81 -7.52
C LEU A 341 2.19 -11.12 -8.31
N LEU A 342 1.54 -11.17 -9.49
CA LEU A 342 1.58 -12.36 -10.35
C LEU A 342 3.00 -12.70 -10.80
N ARG A 343 3.81 -11.69 -11.15
CA ARG A 343 5.22 -11.86 -11.49
C ARG A 343 6.00 -12.47 -10.34
N PHE A 344 5.82 -11.96 -9.12
CA PHE A 344 6.44 -12.52 -7.91
C PHE A 344 5.99 -13.97 -7.66
N ALA A 345 4.68 -14.22 -7.70
CA ALA A 345 4.09 -15.52 -7.40
C ALA A 345 4.51 -16.61 -8.39
N LEU A 346 4.67 -16.26 -9.67
CA LEU A 346 4.99 -17.20 -10.76
C LEU A 346 6.49 -17.31 -11.01
N TYR A 347 7.35 -16.53 -10.36
CA TYR A 347 8.79 -16.59 -10.60
C TYR A 347 9.40 -17.93 -10.14
N ARG A 348 10.00 -18.65 -11.09
CA ARG A 348 10.59 -20.00 -10.89
C ARG A 348 9.61 -20.97 -10.21
N PRO A 349 8.51 -21.35 -10.89
CA PRO A 349 7.46 -22.16 -10.28
C PRO A 349 8.02 -23.50 -9.79
N SER A 350 7.66 -23.88 -8.57
CA SER A 350 8.18 -25.12 -7.94
C SER A 350 7.50 -26.39 -8.42
N GLN A 351 6.36 -26.28 -9.10
CA GLN A 351 5.53 -27.38 -9.59
C GLN A 351 4.88 -26.99 -10.93
N ALA A 352 4.35 -27.98 -11.65
CA ALA A 352 3.59 -27.74 -12.86
C ALA A 352 2.32 -26.91 -12.57
N LEU A 353 1.97 -26.05 -13.51
CA LEU A 353 0.77 -25.22 -13.40
C LEU A 353 -0.49 -26.04 -13.65
N GLN A 354 -1.53 -25.75 -12.87
CA GLN A 354 -2.87 -26.26 -13.10
C GLN A 354 -3.41 -25.75 -14.44
N GLU A 355 -4.22 -26.57 -15.10
CA GLU A 355 -4.83 -26.21 -16.38
C GLU A 355 -5.69 -24.94 -16.27
N SER A 356 -6.44 -24.77 -15.19
CA SER A 356 -7.25 -23.56 -14.94
C SER A 356 -6.39 -22.29 -14.94
N LEU A 357 -5.26 -22.30 -14.23
CA LEU A 357 -4.33 -21.17 -14.18
C LEU A 357 -3.72 -20.88 -15.55
N ALA A 358 -3.35 -21.92 -16.31
CA ALA A 358 -2.85 -21.78 -17.67
C ALA A 358 -3.91 -21.18 -18.62
N LEU A 359 -5.16 -21.62 -18.52
CA LEU A 359 -6.27 -21.09 -19.32
C LEU A 359 -6.58 -19.62 -18.95
N SER A 360 -6.52 -19.26 -17.67
CA SER A 360 -6.69 -17.87 -17.24
C SER A 360 -5.57 -16.97 -17.76
N LEU A 361 -4.30 -17.42 -17.69
CA LEU A 361 -3.16 -16.70 -18.28
C LEU A 361 -3.32 -16.54 -19.80
N ARG A 362 -3.83 -17.56 -20.49
CA ARG A 362 -4.13 -17.49 -21.92
C ARG A 362 -5.18 -16.42 -22.22
N SER A 363 -6.26 -16.39 -21.44
CA SER A 363 -7.33 -15.39 -21.56
C SER A 363 -6.78 -13.97 -21.38
N LEU A 364 -5.99 -13.76 -20.32
CA LEU A 364 -5.31 -12.48 -20.09
C LEU A 364 -4.38 -12.09 -21.24
N THR A 365 -3.60 -13.03 -21.77
CA THR A 365 -2.66 -12.78 -22.87
C THR A 365 -3.40 -12.30 -24.12
N ARG A 366 -4.51 -12.95 -24.47
CA ARG A 366 -5.36 -12.54 -25.60
C ARG A 366 -5.96 -11.17 -25.40
N HIS A 367 -6.37 -10.89 -24.16
CA HIS A 367 -6.95 -9.60 -23.82
C HIS A 367 -5.92 -8.47 -23.95
N VAL A 368 -4.72 -8.65 -23.40
CA VAL A 368 -3.61 -7.69 -23.55
C VAL A 368 -3.22 -7.54 -25.02
N HIS A 369 -3.15 -8.63 -25.78
CA HIS A 369 -2.91 -8.57 -27.23
C HIS A 369 -3.96 -7.75 -27.97
N ARG A 370 -5.25 -7.84 -27.60
CA ARG A 370 -6.32 -7.01 -28.19
C ARG A 370 -6.14 -5.52 -27.85
N LEU A 371 -5.75 -5.23 -26.62
CA LEU A 371 -5.59 -3.87 -26.09
C LEU A 371 -4.25 -3.22 -26.43
N GLU A 372 -3.31 -3.96 -27.02
CA GLU A 372 -1.94 -3.51 -27.27
C GLU A 372 -1.89 -2.13 -27.93
N SER A 373 -2.64 -1.90 -28.99
CA SER A 373 -2.66 -0.62 -29.71
C SER A 373 -3.12 0.59 -28.87
N LEU A 374 -3.86 0.37 -27.78
CA LEU A 374 -4.23 1.39 -26.80
C LEU A 374 -3.17 1.50 -25.71
N LEU A 375 -2.73 0.36 -25.17
CA LEU A 375 -1.75 0.28 -24.09
C LEU A 375 -0.38 0.86 -24.48
N CYS A 376 0.06 0.68 -25.72
CA CYS A 376 1.35 1.16 -26.21
C CYS A 376 1.45 2.68 -26.32
N LYS A 377 0.33 3.41 -26.28
CA LYS A 377 0.30 4.88 -26.35
C LYS A 377 0.66 5.56 -25.02
N GLU A 378 0.67 4.80 -23.94
CA GLU A 378 0.81 5.32 -22.58
C GLU A 378 1.87 4.52 -21.83
N TYR A 379 2.67 5.19 -21.00
CA TYR A 379 3.70 4.48 -20.23
C TYR A 379 3.12 3.44 -19.27
N VAL A 380 2.01 3.79 -18.61
CA VAL A 380 1.30 2.90 -17.68
C VAL A 380 0.72 1.69 -18.41
N GLY A 381 0.25 1.88 -19.66
CA GLY A 381 -0.18 0.78 -20.53
C GLY A 381 0.98 -0.12 -20.98
N MET A 382 2.13 0.47 -21.32
CA MET A 382 3.32 -0.30 -21.65
C MET A 382 3.81 -1.15 -20.47
N LEU A 383 3.73 -0.65 -19.23
CA LEU A 383 4.03 -1.45 -18.03
C LEU A 383 3.12 -2.68 -17.89
N VAL A 384 1.85 -2.58 -18.27
CA VAL A 384 0.94 -3.74 -18.29
C VAL A 384 1.46 -4.80 -19.27
N ILE A 385 1.85 -4.40 -20.49
CA ILE A 385 2.39 -5.31 -21.50
C ILE A 385 3.69 -5.98 -21.00
N VAL A 386 4.64 -5.19 -20.48
CA VAL A 386 5.91 -5.70 -19.94
C VAL A 386 5.66 -6.73 -18.84
N LEU A 387 4.87 -6.39 -17.83
CA LEU A 387 4.63 -7.29 -16.71
C LEU A 387 3.86 -8.55 -17.14
N THR A 388 2.93 -8.45 -18.10
CA THR A 388 2.26 -9.64 -18.67
C THR A 388 3.26 -10.56 -19.36
N VAL A 389 4.19 -10.03 -20.15
CA VAL A 389 5.24 -10.84 -20.79
C VAL A 389 6.19 -11.45 -19.76
N GLU A 390 6.57 -10.72 -18.72
CA GLU A 390 7.40 -11.27 -17.62
C GLU A 390 6.70 -12.43 -16.91
N VAL A 391 5.41 -12.29 -16.64
CA VAL A 391 4.57 -13.37 -16.10
C VAL A 391 4.59 -14.60 -17.02
N LEU A 392 4.43 -14.41 -18.33
CA LEU A 392 4.47 -15.49 -19.32
C LEU A 392 5.86 -16.14 -19.45
N CYS A 393 6.92 -15.36 -19.34
CA CYS A 393 8.29 -15.86 -19.31
C CYS A 393 8.51 -16.72 -18.06
N ASN A 394 8.04 -16.28 -16.90
CA ASN A 394 8.20 -16.99 -15.64
C ASN A 394 7.56 -18.38 -15.61
N VAL A 395 6.44 -18.55 -16.30
CA VAL A 395 5.76 -19.83 -16.45
C VAL A 395 6.30 -20.70 -17.59
N ASN A 396 7.29 -20.20 -18.34
CA ASN A 396 7.79 -20.82 -19.57
C ASN A 396 6.66 -21.08 -20.59
N ALA A 397 5.94 -20.02 -20.97
CA ALA A 397 4.82 -20.10 -21.89
C ALA A 397 5.12 -20.83 -23.22
N VAL A 398 6.36 -20.80 -23.71
CA VAL A 398 6.78 -21.53 -24.92
C VAL A 398 6.62 -23.05 -24.76
N ASN A 399 6.91 -23.59 -23.58
CA ASN A 399 6.80 -25.02 -23.29
C ASN A 399 5.41 -25.45 -22.80
N MET A 400 4.43 -24.53 -22.82
CA MET A 400 3.06 -24.81 -22.40
C MET A 400 2.11 -24.69 -23.59
N GLU A 401 1.63 -25.83 -24.08
CA GLU A 401 0.69 -25.92 -25.21
C GLU A 401 -0.46 -24.89 -25.19
N PRO A 402 -1.17 -24.63 -24.06
CA PRO A 402 -2.24 -23.63 -24.05
C PRO A 402 -1.77 -22.17 -24.21
N LEU A 403 -0.48 -21.87 -23.99
CA LEU A 403 0.06 -20.51 -23.99
C LEU A 403 0.97 -20.22 -25.18
N THR A 404 1.68 -21.21 -25.74
CA THR A 404 2.75 -21.02 -26.73
C THR A 404 2.31 -20.14 -27.92
N ALA A 405 1.14 -20.40 -28.49
CA ALA A 405 0.65 -19.69 -29.66
C ALA A 405 0.32 -18.22 -29.34
N ASP A 406 -0.42 -17.98 -28.26
CA ASP A 406 -0.85 -16.65 -27.83
C ASP A 406 0.36 -15.81 -27.35
N PHE A 407 1.32 -16.43 -26.65
CA PHE A 407 2.58 -15.79 -26.27
C PHE A 407 3.42 -15.39 -27.48
N THR A 408 3.60 -16.32 -28.43
CA THR A 408 4.38 -16.04 -29.66
C THR A 408 3.75 -14.92 -30.48
N ALA A 409 2.41 -14.88 -30.57
CA ALA A 409 1.69 -13.81 -31.24
C ALA A 409 1.93 -12.45 -30.58
N LEU A 410 1.84 -12.37 -29.25
CA LEU A 410 2.09 -11.13 -28.49
C LEU A 410 3.54 -10.65 -28.65
N VAL A 411 4.53 -11.54 -28.56
CA VAL A 411 5.95 -11.17 -28.76
C VAL A 411 6.19 -10.68 -30.18
N ASN A 412 5.60 -11.31 -31.19
CA ASN A 412 5.71 -10.86 -32.57
C ASN A 412 5.11 -9.46 -32.76
N LEU A 413 3.94 -9.20 -32.16
CA LEU A 413 3.29 -7.89 -32.19
C LEU A 413 4.20 -6.80 -31.60
N ILE A 414 4.74 -7.03 -30.40
CA ILE A 414 5.67 -6.10 -29.73
C ILE A 414 6.93 -5.88 -30.57
N SER A 415 7.52 -6.94 -31.12
CA SER A 415 8.75 -6.85 -31.92
C SER A 415 8.57 -6.12 -33.24
N ALA A 416 7.33 -6.11 -33.77
CA ALA A 416 6.97 -5.42 -35.00
C ALA A 416 6.55 -3.96 -34.75
N ASP A 417 6.37 -3.56 -33.49
CA ASP A 417 5.95 -2.21 -33.15
C ASP A 417 7.10 -1.21 -33.36
N THR A 418 6.84 -0.27 -34.26
CA THR A 418 7.75 0.83 -34.62
C THR A 418 7.23 2.18 -34.14
N ASN A 419 6.10 2.21 -33.44
CA ASN A 419 5.52 3.43 -32.92
C ASN A 419 6.37 4.00 -31.77
N PRO A 420 6.58 5.33 -31.74
CA PRO A 420 7.21 5.98 -30.60
C PRO A 420 6.29 5.89 -29.38
N LEU A 421 6.87 5.69 -28.19
CA LEU A 421 6.10 5.48 -26.96
C LEU A 421 5.12 6.63 -26.64
N ARG A 422 5.53 7.85 -26.99
CA ARG A 422 4.73 9.07 -26.86
C ARG A 422 5.07 10.00 -28.02
N PRO A 423 4.18 10.93 -28.41
CA PRO A 423 4.54 12.00 -29.32
C PRO A 423 5.77 12.76 -28.79
N GLY A 424 6.89 12.72 -29.54
CA GLY A 424 8.16 13.33 -29.13
C GLY A 424 9.16 12.40 -28.43
N ALA A 425 8.79 11.14 -28.13
CA ALA A 425 9.74 10.16 -27.62
C ALA A 425 10.69 9.68 -28.73
N HIS A 426 11.99 9.60 -28.43
CA HIS A 426 13.01 9.11 -29.35
C HIS A 426 13.09 7.57 -29.43
N PHE A 427 12.25 6.86 -28.68
CA PHE A 427 12.32 5.40 -28.55
C PHE A 427 10.99 4.73 -28.88
N THR A 428 11.09 3.55 -29.50
CA THR A 428 9.94 2.69 -29.79
C THR A 428 9.55 1.85 -28.58
N VAL A 429 8.32 1.31 -28.58
CA VAL A 429 7.86 0.34 -27.58
C VAL A 429 8.83 -0.85 -27.48
N ALA A 430 9.27 -1.41 -28.61
CA ALA A 430 10.22 -2.51 -28.63
C ALA A 430 11.58 -2.16 -27.97
N GLN A 431 12.07 -0.94 -28.15
CA GLN A 431 13.32 -0.48 -27.53
C GLN A 431 13.18 -0.29 -26.02
N ALA A 432 12.09 0.36 -25.57
CA ALA A 432 11.81 0.50 -24.14
C ALA A 432 11.61 -0.85 -23.45
N PHE A 433 10.93 -1.77 -24.14
CA PHE A 433 10.73 -3.14 -23.68
C PHE A 433 12.06 -3.90 -23.53
N THR A 434 12.96 -3.78 -24.52
CA THR A 434 14.31 -4.35 -24.49
C THR A 434 15.14 -3.78 -23.34
N TYR A 435 15.04 -2.47 -23.11
CA TYR A 435 15.70 -1.82 -21.99
C TYR A 435 15.25 -2.37 -20.63
N CYS A 436 13.93 -2.44 -20.39
CA CYS A 436 13.34 -2.95 -19.14
C CYS A 436 13.79 -4.38 -18.82
N LEU A 437 14.09 -5.19 -19.84
CA LEU A 437 14.63 -6.53 -19.71
C LEU A 437 16.15 -6.57 -19.51
N SER A 438 16.89 -5.65 -20.13
CA SER A 438 18.36 -5.62 -20.12
C SER A 438 18.98 -5.08 -18.83
N ASN A 439 18.33 -4.12 -18.17
CA ASN A 439 18.95 -3.33 -17.10
C ASN A 439 18.83 -3.93 -15.69
N GLU A 440 18.70 -5.26 -15.56
CA GLU A 440 18.50 -5.96 -14.28
C GLU A 440 17.33 -5.42 -13.42
N THR A 441 16.42 -4.61 -13.99
CA THR A 441 15.19 -4.16 -13.34
C THR A 441 14.14 -5.26 -13.20
N SER A 442 14.37 -6.42 -13.82
CA SER A 442 13.58 -7.62 -13.62
C SER A 442 14.44 -8.73 -12.97
N MET A 443 14.61 -8.65 -11.65
CA MET A 443 15.17 -9.77 -10.85
C MET A 443 14.30 -11.04 -10.92
N TYR A 444 13.15 -10.97 -11.61
CA TYR A 444 12.11 -11.98 -11.63
C TYR A 444 11.84 -12.55 -13.03
N CYS A 445 12.85 -12.65 -13.90
CA CYS A 445 12.80 -13.50 -15.09
C CYS A 445 13.90 -14.55 -14.99
N ALA A 446 13.56 -15.83 -15.09
CA ALA A 446 14.58 -16.88 -15.10
C ALA A 446 15.38 -16.78 -16.42
N PRO A 447 16.70 -16.50 -16.39
CA PRO A 447 17.47 -16.27 -17.61
C PRO A 447 17.59 -17.54 -18.48
N ASP A 448 17.42 -18.71 -17.86
CA ASP A 448 17.57 -20.04 -18.46
C ASP A 448 16.20 -20.63 -18.84
N ASN A 449 15.41 -19.91 -19.63
CA ASN A 449 14.06 -20.32 -20.03
C ASN A 449 13.82 -20.05 -21.52
N GLU A 450 13.22 -21.00 -22.24
CA GLU A 450 12.96 -20.94 -23.69
C GLU A 450 12.08 -19.77 -24.09
N SER A 451 11.19 -19.33 -23.21
CA SER A 451 10.37 -18.11 -23.41
C SER A 451 11.23 -16.85 -23.41
N VAL A 452 12.23 -16.78 -22.53
CA VAL A 452 13.21 -15.68 -22.51
C VAL A 452 14.13 -15.76 -23.73
N SER A 453 14.54 -16.95 -24.15
CA SER A 453 15.32 -17.16 -25.37
C SER A 453 14.57 -16.71 -26.62
N LEU A 454 13.28 -17.06 -26.76
CA LEU A 454 12.43 -16.60 -27.85
C LEU A 454 12.29 -15.08 -27.84
N LEU A 455 12.09 -14.49 -26.65
CA LEU A 455 11.99 -13.05 -26.48
C LEU A 455 13.28 -12.35 -26.92
N ARG A 456 14.44 -12.87 -26.51
CA ARG A 456 15.75 -12.35 -26.89
C ARG A 456 16.00 -12.44 -28.39
N GLN A 457 15.64 -13.57 -28.99
CA GLN A 457 15.77 -13.79 -30.43
C GLN A 457 14.92 -12.79 -31.24
N ARG A 458 13.68 -12.53 -30.80
CA ARG A 458 12.74 -11.66 -31.52
C ARG A 458 13.05 -10.18 -31.37
N LEU A 459 13.58 -9.76 -30.22
CA LEU A 459 13.93 -8.37 -29.94
C LEU A 459 15.36 -7.99 -30.36
N ARG A 460 16.13 -8.92 -30.95
CA ARG A 460 17.49 -8.70 -31.49
C ARG A 460 18.47 -8.08 -30.49
N PHE A 461 18.58 -8.66 -29.30
CA PHE A 461 19.51 -8.18 -28.25
C PHE A 461 21.00 -8.13 -28.66
N GLU A 462 21.41 -8.76 -29.77
CA GLU A 462 22.83 -8.96 -30.14
C GLU A 462 23.39 -7.99 -31.20
N ASP A 463 22.61 -7.03 -31.71
CA ASP A 463 23.14 -6.05 -32.67
C ASP A 463 24.00 -4.99 -31.94
N ALA A 464 25.31 -5.26 -31.86
CA ALA A 464 26.33 -4.49 -31.15
C ALA A 464 26.49 -3.01 -31.60
N GLU A 465 25.81 -2.55 -32.66
CA GLU A 465 25.74 -1.12 -33.03
C GLU A 465 24.70 -0.35 -32.18
N MET A 466 23.72 -1.04 -31.59
CA MET A 466 22.77 -0.46 -30.63
C MET A 466 23.41 -0.15 -29.28
N ALA A 467 24.63 -0.60 -28.96
CA ALA A 467 25.25 -0.34 -27.66
C ALA A 467 25.58 1.15 -27.45
N ASN A 468 25.95 1.91 -28.49
CA ASN A 468 26.21 3.36 -28.39
C ASN A 468 24.92 4.18 -28.31
N GLU A 469 23.85 3.76 -28.99
CA GLU A 469 22.53 4.39 -28.89
C GLU A 469 21.85 3.98 -27.57
N ALA A 470 22.00 2.72 -27.13
CA ALA A 470 21.60 2.20 -25.83
C ALA A 470 22.31 2.93 -24.69
N THR A 471 23.56 3.37 -24.86
CA THR A 471 24.26 4.18 -23.84
C THR A 471 23.67 5.59 -23.73
N ARG A 472 23.25 6.21 -24.85
CA ARG A 472 22.48 7.47 -24.83
C ARG A 472 21.07 7.28 -24.27
N VAL A 473 20.45 6.15 -24.58
CA VAL A 473 19.14 5.74 -24.06
C VAL A 473 19.23 5.41 -22.58
N VAL A 474 20.32 4.83 -22.08
CA VAL A 474 20.64 4.63 -20.64
C VAL A 474 20.78 5.99 -19.95
N GLN A 475 21.41 6.98 -20.57
CA GLN A 475 21.55 8.31 -20.00
C GLN A 475 20.19 9.04 -19.90
N ALA A 476 19.37 8.96 -20.97
CA ALA A 476 18.00 9.46 -20.97
C ALA A 476 17.08 8.67 -20.02
N LEU A 477 17.32 7.36 -19.85
CA LEU A 477 16.58 6.52 -18.93
C LEU A 477 17.06 6.64 -17.50
N GLU A 478 18.30 7.03 -17.20
CA GLU A 478 18.76 7.41 -15.86
C GLU A 478 18.16 8.75 -15.45
N GLU A 479 18.04 9.70 -16.37
CA GLU A 479 17.25 10.94 -16.17
C GLU A 479 15.77 10.62 -15.97
N GLN A 480 15.20 9.70 -16.77
CA GLN A 480 13.83 9.22 -16.57
C GLN A 480 13.67 8.29 -15.37
N LEU A 481 14.70 7.60 -14.88
CA LEU A 481 14.70 6.77 -13.67
C LEU A 481 14.82 7.65 -12.43
N GLY A 482 15.52 8.78 -12.53
CA GLY A 482 15.42 9.90 -11.60
C GLY A 482 13.97 10.39 -11.55
N MET A 483 13.36 10.65 -12.70
CA MET A 483 11.91 10.92 -12.77
C MET A 483 11.05 9.74 -12.33
N LEU A 484 11.49 8.48 -12.44
CA LEU A 484 10.76 7.27 -12.04
C LEU A 484 10.87 7.03 -10.54
N GLN A 485 11.97 7.40 -9.90
CA GLN A 485 12.13 7.45 -8.46
C GLN A 485 11.30 8.60 -7.88
N THR A 486 11.29 9.75 -8.55
CA THR A 486 10.36 10.85 -8.25
C THR A 486 8.92 10.41 -8.51
N LEU A 487 8.61 9.68 -9.58
CA LEU A 487 7.28 9.11 -9.89
C LEU A 487 6.91 7.96 -8.98
N MET A 488 7.86 7.18 -8.46
CA MET A 488 7.59 6.12 -7.46
C MET A 488 7.34 6.75 -6.10
N MET A 489 8.03 7.84 -5.79
CA MET A 489 7.74 8.68 -4.62
C MET A 489 6.41 9.43 -4.81
N GLU A 490 6.10 9.90 -6.01
CA GLU A 490 4.82 10.49 -6.41
C GLU A 490 3.72 9.46 -6.65
N LEU A 491 4.01 8.17 -6.83
CA LEU A 491 3.05 7.06 -6.85
C LEU A 491 2.83 6.54 -5.44
N ALA A 492 3.80 6.65 -4.53
CA ALA A 492 3.59 6.50 -3.10
C ALA A 492 2.78 7.68 -2.52
N VAL A 493 3.00 8.90 -3.04
CA VAL A 493 2.15 10.07 -2.77
C VAL A 493 0.86 10.04 -3.60
N GLY A 494 0.87 9.39 -4.76
CA GLY A 494 -0.27 9.18 -5.65
C GLY A 494 -1.18 8.07 -5.17
N GLN A 495 -0.65 7.12 -4.39
CA GLN A 495 -1.41 6.26 -3.51
C GLN A 495 -2.17 7.12 -2.48
N LEU A 496 -1.50 8.07 -1.83
CA LEU A 496 -2.13 9.03 -0.90
C LEU A 496 -3.14 9.98 -1.56
N ILE A 497 -2.93 10.39 -2.83
CA ILE A 497 -3.85 11.27 -3.59
C ILE A 497 -4.98 10.45 -4.24
N GLY A 498 -4.72 9.22 -4.69
CA GLY A 498 -5.75 8.28 -5.13
C GLY A 498 -6.74 7.94 -4.01
N ASP A 499 -6.31 7.99 -2.75
CA ASP A 499 -7.17 7.91 -1.56
C ASP A 499 -8.10 9.12 -1.41
N LEU A 500 -7.78 10.27 -2.02
CA LEU A 500 -8.65 11.44 -2.10
C LEU A 500 -9.55 11.40 -3.34
N SER A 501 -9.03 10.96 -4.51
CA SER A 501 -9.74 11.02 -5.79
C SER A 501 -10.83 9.97 -5.96
N LEU A 502 -10.62 8.74 -5.49
CA LEU A 502 -11.65 7.68 -5.55
C LEU A 502 -12.82 7.93 -4.57
N PHE A 503 -12.61 8.81 -3.61
CA PHE A 503 -13.56 9.06 -2.52
C PHE A 503 -14.14 10.48 -2.52
N ALA A 504 -13.59 11.42 -3.30
CA ALA A 504 -14.23 12.70 -3.62
C ALA A 504 -15.55 12.51 -4.39
N SER A 505 -15.71 11.41 -5.13
CA SER A 505 -16.98 11.01 -5.74
C SER A 505 -18.06 10.62 -4.71
N TYR A 506 -17.69 10.39 -3.44
CA TYR A 506 -18.60 10.05 -2.35
C TYR A 506 -18.73 11.13 -1.27
N ALA A 507 -17.95 12.22 -1.32
CA ALA A 507 -17.95 13.27 -0.31
C ALA A 507 -18.12 14.66 -0.94
N THR A 508 -19.37 15.05 -1.19
CA THR A 508 -19.71 16.47 -1.39
C THR A 508 -19.82 17.15 -0.03
N GLY A 509 -18.85 18.00 0.31
CA GLY A 509 -18.93 18.85 1.50
C GLY A 509 -17.60 19.49 1.90
N SER A 510 -17.43 20.75 1.52
CA SER A 510 -16.29 21.64 1.79
C SER A 510 -16.08 22.00 3.28
N ILE A 511 -15.05 22.83 3.49
CA ILE A 511 -14.74 23.78 4.60
C ILE A 511 -13.82 23.23 5.75
N PRO A 512 -13.11 24.08 6.55
CA PRO A 512 -11.67 24.37 6.40
C PRO A 512 -10.86 24.24 7.73
N SER A 513 -9.55 24.49 7.60
CA SER A 513 -8.48 24.62 8.61
C SER A 513 -8.84 25.31 9.95
N GLY A 514 -8.24 24.83 11.05
CA GLY A 514 -8.24 25.50 12.35
C GLY A 514 -7.40 24.83 13.46
N GLN A 515 -6.10 25.20 13.50
CA GLN A 515 -5.23 25.49 14.65
C GLN A 515 -5.19 24.60 15.93
N ALA A 516 -3.97 24.15 16.26
CA ALA A 516 -3.58 23.50 17.51
C ALA A 516 -3.13 24.49 18.61
N PRO A 517 -3.24 24.15 19.92
CA PRO A 517 -2.55 24.83 21.02
C PRO A 517 -1.39 24.00 21.63
N PRO A 518 -0.49 24.63 22.43
CA PRO A 518 0.91 24.22 22.58
C PRO A 518 1.25 23.42 23.86
N VAL A 519 2.34 22.65 23.75
CA VAL A 519 3.01 21.85 24.80
C VAL A 519 3.91 22.73 25.69
N LYS A 520 4.04 22.37 26.97
CA LYS A 520 5.10 22.85 27.87
C LYS A 520 6.11 21.73 28.16
N THR A 521 7.38 22.06 27.91
CA THR A 521 8.60 21.27 28.10
C THR A 521 9.08 21.25 29.55
N GLY A 522 9.74 20.15 29.92
CA GLY A 522 10.60 20.03 31.10
C GLY A 522 11.85 19.23 30.75
N ALA A 523 13.02 19.86 30.86
CA ALA A 523 14.34 19.34 30.53
C ALA A 523 15.03 18.66 31.73
N CYS A 524 15.96 17.73 31.50
CA CYS A 524 17.41 17.91 31.72
C CYS A 524 18.18 16.57 31.88
N ASP A 525 19.20 16.38 31.03
CA ASP A 525 20.53 15.77 31.19
C ASP A 525 20.77 14.51 32.07
N THR A 526 21.57 13.53 31.57
CA THR A 526 23.04 13.50 31.77
C THR A 526 23.73 12.40 30.94
N LYS A 527 24.93 12.75 30.46
CA LYS A 527 25.94 12.09 29.59
C LYS A 527 26.46 10.71 30.02
N GLN A 528 26.83 9.87 29.04
CA GLN A 528 28.05 9.03 29.06
C GLN A 528 28.70 8.89 27.65
N VAL A 529 30.03 8.71 27.64
CA VAL A 529 31.04 8.95 26.57
C VAL A 529 31.32 7.66 25.76
N PRO A 530 31.80 7.74 24.48
CA PRO A 530 31.69 6.67 23.50
C PRO A 530 32.94 5.79 23.35
N GLU A 531 32.74 4.52 22.98
CA GLU A 531 33.79 3.62 22.51
C GLU A 531 34.03 3.75 20.99
N LYS A 532 35.30 3.64 20.61
CA LYS A 532 35.89 4.11 19.34
C LYS A 532 35.51 3.24 18.13
N ALA A 533 34.73 3.80 17.21
CA ALA A 533 34.55 3.27 15.86
C ALA A 533 35.67 3.70 14.90
N LYS A 534 36.05 2.79 13.99
CA LYS A 534 37.08 2.95 12.95
C LYS A 534 36.88 4.26 12.17
N LYS A 535 37.93 5.07 12.05
CA LYS A 535 37.91 6.37 11.36
C LYS A 535 37.56 6.19 9.87
N LYS A 536 36.31 6.48 9.49
CA LYS A 536 35.95 6.78 8.10
C LYS A 536 36.71 8.05 7.68
N THR A 537 37.38 8.01 6.55
CA THR A 537 38.14 9.12 5.98
C THR A 537 37.19 10.30 5.75
N LYS A 538 37.26 11.33 6.59
CA LYS A 538 36.41 12.53 6.45
C LYS A 538 36.86 13.32 5.22
N HIS A 539 35.94 13.57 4.30
CA HIS A 539 36.19 14.47 3.17
C HIS A 539 36.54 15.88 3.67
N PRO A 540 37.37 16.66 2.95
CA PRO A 540 37.62 18.06 3.27
C PRO A 540 36.30 18.84 3.38
N ALA A 541 36.13 19.63 4.44
CA ALA A 541 34.88 20.33 4.72
C ALA A 541 34.43 21.28 3.58
N LYS A 542 35.39 21.85 2.83
CA LYS A 542 35.13 22.70 1.66
C LYS A 542 34.53 21.97 0.44
N TYR A 543 34.53 20.64 0.43
CA TYR A 543 33.96 19.83 -0.65
C TYR A 543 32.61 19.23 -0.27
N VAL A 544 32.15 19.49 0.95
CA VAL A 544 30.97 18.87 1.54
C VAL A 544 29.89 19.92 1.72
N CYS A 545 28.70 19.69 1.18
CA CYS A 545 27.55 20.58 1.29
C CYS A 545 27.24 20.86 2.76
N MET A 546 27.02 22.13 3.11
CA MET A 546 26.74 22.49 4.50
C MET A 546 25.36 22.02 4.99
N LEU A 547 24.40 21.78 4.07
CA LEU A 547 23.07 21.22 4.36
C LEU A 547 23.08 19.70 4.42
N THR A 548 23.47 19.06 3.31
CA THR A 548 23.34 17.60 3.18
C THR A 548 24.48 16.83 3.85
N ARG A 549 25.57 17.51 4.22
CA ARG A 549 26.81 16.93 4.76
C ARG A 549 27.43 15.86 3.85
N LYS A 550 27.08 15.86 2.56
CA LYS A 550 27.62 14.97 1.51
C LYS A 550 28.58 15.72 0.58
N LEU A 551 29.44 14.97 -0.13
CA LEU A 551 30.38 15.53 -1.11
C LEU A 551 29.62 16.12 -2.31
N MET A 552 29.83 17.40 -2.61
CA MET A 552 29.04 18.12 -3.62
C MET A 552 29.29 17.61 -5.05
N ARG A 553 28.27 17.58 -5.91
CA ARG A 553 28.39 17.30 -7.36
C ARG A 553 28.34 18.60 -8.16
N GLU A 554 27.42 19.47 -7.80
CA GLU A 554 27.20 20.79 -8.40
C GLU A 554 27.27 21.82 -7.27
N PRO A 555 28.50 22.23 -6.88
CA PRO A 555 28.67 23.15 -5.77
C PRO A 555 28.20 24.54 -6.18
N VAL A 556 27.35 25.14 -5.36
CA VAL A 556 26.97 26.55 -5.43
C VAL A 556 27.60 27.26 -4.24
N VAL A 557 28.14 28.46 -4.45
CA VAL A 557 28.72 29.28 -3.38
C VAL A 557 27.97 30.61 -3.31
N LEU A 558 27.31 30.87 -2.19
CA LEU A 558 26.68 32.17 -1.93
C LEU A 558 27.75 33.21 -1.56
N ARG A 559 27.44 34.52 -1.67
CA ARG A 559 28.39 35.61 -1.35
C ARG A 559 28.96 35.59 0.06
N ASN A 560 28.23 35.02 1.01
CA ASN A 560 28.69 34.84 2.38
C ASN A 560 29.68 33.67 2.55
N GLY A 561 30.04 32.99 1.45
CA GLY A 561 31.00 31.90 1.41
C GLY A 561 30.42 30.55 1.82
N HIS A 562 29.10 30.43 1.99
CA HIS A 562 28.45 29.15 2.22
C HIS A 562 28.33 28.36 0.92
N HIS A 563 28.71 27.07 1.00
CA HIS A 563 28.69 26.17 -0.15
C HIS A 563 27.64 25.07 0.02
N PHE A 564 26.82 24.93 -1.01
CA PHE A 564 25.69 24.01 -1.05
C PHE A 564 25.72 23.15 -2.30
N GLU A 565 25.00 22.03 -2.27
CA GLU A 565 24.63 21.31 -3.48
C GLU A 565 23.51 22.08 -4.17
N LEU A 566 23.58 22.25 -5.50
CA LEU A 566 22.58 22.97 -6.29
C LEU A 566 21.16 22.49 -5.96
N ASP A 567 20.91 21.18 -6.09
CA ASP A 567 19.59 20.58 -5.80
C ASP A 567 19.10 20.90 -4.38
N ALA A 568 20.02 20.85 -3.41
CA ALA A 568 19.67 21.06 -2.00
C ALA A 568 19.37 22.54 -1.69
N LEU A 569 20.00 23.48 -2.38
CA LEU A 569 19.71 24.89 -2.25
C LEU A 569 18.44 25.27 -3.01
N GLN A 570 18.25 24.71 -4.21
CA GLN A 570 17.06 24.93 -5.04
C GLN A 570 15.79 24.46 -4.32
N GLU A 571 15.84 23.30 -3.63
CA GLU A 571 14.72 22.83 -2.81
C GLU A 571 14.34 23.82 -1.70
N VAL A 572 15.31 24.52 -1.11
CA VAL A 572 15.02 25.55 -0.11
C VAL A 572 14.44 26.80 -0.78
N VAL A 573 14.93 27.17 -1.95
CA VAL A 573 14.39 28.30 -2.72
C VAL A 573 12.94 28.05 -3.12
N ASP A 574 12.61 26.85 -3.57
CA ASP A 574 11.25 26.50 -4.01
C ASP A 574 10.25 26.43 -2.83
N ARG A 575 10.73 26.07 -1.62
CA ARG A 575 9.88 25.94 -0.42
C ARG A 575 9.74 27.23 0.38
N VAL A 576 10.84 27.99 0.52
CA VAL A 576 10.95 29.10 1.48
C VAL A 576 11.25 30.44 0.78
N GLY A 577 11.65 30.42 -0.49
CA GLY A 577 12.12 31.57 -1.24
C GLY A 577 13.64 31.72 -1.18
N HIS A 578 14.19 32.76 -1.81
CA HIS A 578 15.64 32.96 -1.92
C HIS A 578 16.26 33.40 -0.57
N VAL A 579 16.41 32.45 0.35
CA VAL A 579 16.99 32.65 1.68
C VAL A 579 18.11 31.66 1.91
N ASP A 580 19.22 32.12 2.50
CA ASP A 580 20.31 31.26 2.90
C ASP A 580 19.82 30.31 4.00
N PRO A 581 19.85 28.99 3.78
CA PRO A 581 19.30 28.01 4.72
C PRO A 581 20.00 27.96 6.08
N LEU A 582 21.22 28.52 6.21
CA LEU A 582 21.98 28.53 7.46
C LEU A 582 21.79 29.81 8.28
N THR A 583 21.53 30.93 7.63
CA THR A 583 21.49 32.26 8.27
C THR A 583 20.09 32.87 8.26
N GLY A 584 19.21 32.41 7.36
CA GLY A 584 17.89 32.99 7.11
C GLY A 584 17.94 34.33 6.37
N GLU A 585 19.12 34.77 5.91
CA GLU A 585 19.27 36.02 5.16
C GLU A 585 18.83 35.83 3.71
N ALA A 586 18.03 36.76 3.19
CA ALA A 586 17.64 36.73 1.79
C ALA A 586 18.84 37.01 0.88
N PHE A 587 18.94 36.30 -0.24
CA PHE A 587 19.92 36.56 -1.29
C PHE A 587 19.22 36.82 -2.62
N ASP A 588 19.68 37.83 -3.37
CA ASP A 588 19.03 38.25 -4.63
C ASP A 588 19.77 37.73 -5.88
N GLU A 589 20.63 36.74 -5.72
CA GLU A 589 21.56 36.28 -6.76
C GLU A 589 21.02 35.06 -7.50
N GLU A 590 21.26 35.03 -8.81
CA GLU A 590 21.03 33.83 -9.61
C GLU A 590 21.97 32.72 -9.14
N ILE A 591 21.38 31.54 -8.90
CA ILE A 591 22.08 30.38 -8.38
C ILE A 591 22.93 29.78 -9.52
N GLU A 592 24.22 30.08 -9.51
CA GLU A 592 25.18 29.56 -10.47
C GLU A 592 26.11 28.50 -9.84
N VAL A 593 26.44 27.47 -10.62
CA VAL A 593 27.40 26.44 -10.21
C VAL A 593 28.81 27.02 -10.23
N ASP A 594 29.54 26.89 -9.13
CA ASP A 594 30.96 27.22 -9.05
C ASP A 594 31.77 26.16 -9.80
N MET A 595 32.01 26.43 -11.09
CA MET A 595 32.79 25.59 -11.99
C MET A 595 34.22 25.33 -11.47
N GLY A 596 34.81 26.27 -10.73
CA GLY A 596 36.14 26.11 -10.15
C GLY A 596 36.14 25.08 -9.02
N LEU A 597 35.20 25.20 -8.09
CA LEU A 597 35.02 24.26 -6.99
C LEU A 597 34.59 22.87 -7.50
N GLN A 598 33.75 22.82 -8.55
CA GLN A 598 33.32 21.58 -9.18
C GLN A 598 34.51 20.81 -9.78
N GLN A 599 35.39 21.49 -10.52
CA GLN A 599 36.61 20.89 -11.07
C GLN A 599 37.55 20.40 -9.97
N ASP A 600 37.67 21.14 -8.86
CA ASP A 600 38.48 20.74 -7.71
C ASP A 600 37.92 19.50 -7.01
N ILE A 601 36.60 19.40 -6.85
CA ILE A 601 35.94 18.23 -6.30
C ILE A 601 36.07 17.03 -7.23
N ALA A 602 35.95 17.23 -8.55
CA ALA A 602 36.17 16.17 -9.54
C ALA A 602 37.61 15.63 -9.48
N ARG A 603 38.62 16.51 -9.41
CA ARG A 603 40.03 16.11 -9.21
C ARG A 603 40.22 15.38 -7.89
N TYR A 604 39.54 15.80 -6.82
CA TYR A 604 39.57 15.12 -5.52
C TYR A 604 38.96 13.72 -5.60
N ARG A 605 37.83 13.53 -6.31
CA ARG A 605 37.21 12.21 -6.55
C ARG A 605 38.14 11.26 -7.29
N ILE A 606 38.80 11.73 -8.35
CA ILE A 606 39.78 10.95 -9.12
C ILE A 606 40.96 10.54 -8.23
N LYS A 607 41.49 11.46 -7.41
CA LYS A 607 42.57 11.16 -6.45
C LYS A 607 42.16 10.17 -5.36
N MET A 608 40.88 10.14 -4.97
CA MET A 608 40.38 9.16 -3.99
C MET A 608 40.14 7.79 -4.61
N ALA A 609 39.61 7.73 -5.83
CA ALA A 609 39.47 6.47 -6.59
C ALA A 609 40.85 5.83 -6.84
N ALA A 610 41.83 6.61 -7.30
CA ALA A 610 43.20 6.14 -7.53
C ALA A 610 43.96 5.70 -6.25
N ARG A 611 43.51 6.13 -5.06
CA ARG A 611 44.04 5.62 -3.78
C ARG A 611 43.36 4.33 -3.35
N GLY A 612 42.06 4.18 -3.62
CA GLY A 612 41.34 2.92 -3.40
C GLY A 612 41.94 1.76 -4.20
N ASP A 613 42.33 2.01 -5.45
CA ASP A 613 42.94 0.99 -6.32
C ASP A 613 44.38 0.62 -5.89
N ASN A 614 45.15 1.55 -5.32
CA ASN A 614 46.49 1.28 -4.81
C ASN A 614 46.49 0.57 -3.44
N GLU A 615 45.49 0.81 -2.59
CA GLU A 615 45.30 0.04 -1.34
C GLU A 615 44.80 -1.40 -1.63
N ALA A 616 44.00 -1.58 -2.69
CA ALA A 616 43.62 -2.91 -3.19
C ALA A 616 44.80 -3.64 -3.84
N ALA A 617 45.61 -2.97 -4.68
CA ALA A 617 46.79 -3.56 -5.32
C ALA A 617 47.95 -3.83 -4.33
N GLY A 618 48.04 -3.10 -3.22
CA GLY A 618 49.05 -3.31 -2.17
C GLY A 618 48.79 -4.53 -1.28
N GLN A 619 47.57 -5.08 -1.28
CA GLN A 619 47.22 -6.30 -0.52
C GLN A 619 47.51 -7.60 -1.27
N GLU A 620 47.54 -7.58 -2.61
CA GLU A 620 47.87 -8.78 -3.41
C GLU A 620 49.38 -9.12 -3.41
N PHE A 621 50.26 -8.18 -3.06
CA PHE A 621 51.71 -8.41 -3.06
C PHE A 621 52.29 -8.96 -1.74
N GLN A 622 51.48 -9.15 -0.69
CA GLN A 622 51.91 -9.69 0.61
C GLN A 622 51.50 -11.14 0.90
N MET A 623 50.83 -11.83 -0.04
CA MET A 623 50.51 -13.26 0.10
C MET A 623 51.28 -14.12 -0.92
N GLY A 624 52.60 -13.97 -0.95
CA GLY A 624 53.46 -14.76 -1.84
C GLY A 624 54.91 -14.82 -1.40
N THR A 625 55.20 -15.51 -0.30
CA THR A 625 56.47 -16.22 -0.03
C THR A 625 56.23 -17.34 0.97
#